data_AF-A0A2E7UUY2-F1
#
_entry.id   AF-A0A2E7UUY2-F1
#
_cell.length_a   1.000
_cell.length_b   1.000
_cell.length_c   1.000
_cell.angle_alpha   90.00
_cell.angle_beta   90.00
_cell.angle_gamma   90.00
#
_symmetry.space_group_name_H-M   'P 1'
#
loop_
_entity.id
_entity.type
_entity.pdbx_description
1 polymer ?
#
loop_
_entity_poly.entity_id
_entity_poly.type
_entity_poly.pdbx_seq_one_letter_code
_entity_poly.pdbx_strand_id
1 'polypeptide(L)'
;MDFLLFAQASLPVLSQDDTALLVVAALLCFWLWMLVRRREEETQFKRPTPLSLNELGRMVFQAARSQDQRTWRALFLNGAEAANKMGERADGWLEEHSMIRLAELLDAIGQCIPPKAIYLGCEQQADGRCALKLRKHEGEEFLVAVGRAEKVGAAWRLVAVG
;
A
#
# COMPACT_ATOMS: atom_id res chain seq x y z
N MET A 1 19.54 68.04 21.05
CA MET A 1 19.38 67.01 19.99
C MET A 1 19.27 65.67 20.69
N ASP A 2 18.16 65.00 20.42
CA ASP A 2 17.94 63.54 20.50
C ASP A 2 18.12 62.85 21.87
N PHE A 3 17.10 62.99 22.72
CA PHE A 3 16.81 62.01 23.76
C PHE A 3 16.10 60.80 23.12
N LEU A 4 16.83 59.70 23.00
CA LEU A 4 16.32 58.39 22.60
C LEU A 4 15.23 57.91 23.56
N LEU A 5 13.97 58.00 23.11
CA LEU A 5 12.83 57.28 23.68
C LEU A 5 12.99 55.78 23.37
N PHE A 6 13.70 55.06 24.24
CA PHE A 6 13.61 53.61 24.29
C PHE A 6 12.25 53.24 24.88
N ALA A 7 11.27 52.96 24.02
CA ALA A 7 10.10 52.20 24.39
C ALA A 7 10.58 50.80 24.83
N GLN A 8 10.67 50.58 26.14
CA GLN A 8 10.80 49.24 26.69
C GLN A 8 9.49 48.49 26.38
N ALA A 9 9.49 47.73 25.28
CA ALA A 9 8.52 46.69 25.07
C ALA A 9 8.75 45.62 26.14
N SER A 10 8.00 45.69 27.24
CA SER A 10 7.90 44.61 28.21
C SER A 10 7.37 43.38 27.48
N LEU A 11 8.21 42.36 27.30
CA LEU A 11 7.76 41.07 26.83
C LEU A 11 6.72 40.55 27.83
N PRO A 12 5.48 40.24 27.41
CA PRO A 12 4.49 39.71 28.32
C PRO A 12 4.99 38.39 28.90
N VAL A 13 5.15 38.35 30.23
CA VAL A 13 5.48 37.11 30.94
C VAL A 13 4.22 36.25 30.92
N LEU A 14 4.23 35.23 30.06
CA LEU A 14 3.13 34.26 29.96
C LEU A 14 2.93 33.59 31.32
N SER A 15 1.69 33.51 31.77
CA SER A 15 1.37 32.72 32.96
C SER A 15 1.59 31.22 32.65
N GLN A 16 1.72 30.41 33.70
CA GLN A 16 1.89 28.96 33.56
C GLN A 16 0.70 28.32 32.82
N ASP A 17 -0.50 28.86 33.01
CA ASP A 17 -1.72 28.43 32.34
C ASP A 17 -1.72 28.81 30.86
N ASP A 18 -1.24 30.01 30.50
CA ASP A 18 -1.07 30.43 29.11
C ASP A 18 -0.04 29.55 28.38
N THR A 19 1.03 29.19 29.08
CA THR A 19 2.07 28.30 28.56
C THR A 19 1.51 26.89 28.34
N ALA A 20 0.70 26.37 29.27
CA ALA A 20 0.04 25.08 29.13
C ALA A 20 -0.95 25.08 27.95
N LEU A 21 -1.75 26.13 27.79
CA LEU A 21 -2.65 26.30 26.66
C LEU A 21 -1.91 26.36 25.33
N LEU A 22 -0.78 27.07 25.27
CA LEU A 22 0.08 27.12 24.08
C LEU A 22 0.67 25.75 23.73
N VAL A 23 1.10 24.97 24.73
CA VAL A 23 1.59 23.60 24.50
C VAL A 23 0.47 22.70 23.98
N VAL A 24 -0.72 22.77 24.56
CA VAL A 24 -1.89 21.99 24.09
C VAL A 24 -2.27 22.40 22.66
N ALA A 25 -2.29 23.71 22.38
CA ALA A 25 -2.57 24.22 21.03
C ALA A 25 -1.51 23.77 20.03
N ALA A 26 -0.22 23.79 20.38
CA ALA A 26 0.87 23.31 19.54
C ALA A 26 0.76 21.80 19.27
N LEU A 27 0.44 20.99 20.29
CA LEU A 27 0.22 19.55 20.14
C LEU A 27 -0.97 19.25 19.25
N LEU A 28 -2.08 19.99 19.40
CA LEU A 28 -3.25 19.87 18.53
C LEU A 28 -2.94 20.25 17.09
N CYS A 29 -2.23 21.35 16.86
CA CYS A 29 -1.79 21.77 15.53
C CYS A 29 -0.85 20.73 14.90
N PHE A 30 0.09 20.18 15.67
CA PHE A 30 1.00 19.13 15.20
C PHE A 30 0.24 17.84 14.85
N TRP A 31 -0.73 17.45 15.68
CA TRP A 31 -1.58 16.29 15.43
C TRP A 31 -2.44 16.47 14.17
N LEU A 32 -3.10 17.63 14.01
CA LEU A 32 -3.86 17.97 12.81
C LEU A 32 -2.97 17.98 11.56
N TRP A 33 -1.76 18.54 11.67
CA TRP A 33 -0.78 18.53 10.58
C TRP A 33 -0.38 17.11 10.18
N MET A 34 -0.14 16.21 11.14
CA MET A 34 0.13 14.80 10.84
C MET A 34 -1.05 14.11 10.13
N LEU A 35 -2.29 14.40 10.53
CA LEU A 35 -3.48 13.85 9.88
C LEU A 35 -3.63 14.34 8.43
N VAL A 36 -3.44 15.64 8.20
CA VAL A 36 -3.52 16.23 6.85
C VAL A 36 -2.44 15.64 5.96
N ARG A 37 -1.19 15.56 6.43
CA ARG A 37 -0.08 15.00 5.66
C ARG A 37 -0.32 13.54 5.30
N ARG A 38 -0.81 12.71 6.23
CA ARG A 38 -1.19 11.32 5.94
C ARG A 38 -2.26 11.22 4.86
N ARG A 39 -3.26 12.10 4.90
CA ARG A 39 -4.32 12.15 3.88
C ARG A 39 -3.79 12.56 2.51
N GLU A 40 -2.86 13.51 2.45
CA GLU A 40 -2.21 13.92 1.20
C GLU A 40 -1.39 12.76 0.59
N GLU A 41 -0.64 12.02 1.42
CA GLU A 41 0.10 10.82 1.02
C GLU A 41 -0.82 9.66 0.57
N GLU A 42 -2.05 9.58 1.10
CA GLU A 42 -3.09 8.66 0.63
C GLU A 42 -3.70 9.09 -0.71
N THR A 43 -3.90 10.39 -0.91
CA THR A 43 -4.53 10.94 -2.12
C THR A 43 -3.67 10.73 -3.37
N GLN A 44 -2.35 10.64 -3.22
CA GLN A 44 -1.42 10.39 -4.33
C GLN A 44 -1.39 8.93 -4.79
N PHE A 45 -1.76 7.98 -3.94
CA PHE A 45 -1.74 6.57 -4.32
C PHE A 45 -3.03 6.16 -4.98
N LYS A 46 -3.00 6.12 -6.32
CA LYS A 46 -4.10 5.57 -7.10
C LYS A 46 -4.03 4.05 -7.08
N ARG A 47 -5.01 3.42 -6.42
CA ARG A 47 -5.13 1.96 -6.40
C ARG A 47 -5.18 1.40 -7.84
N PRO A 48 -4.33 0.42 -8.17
CA PRO A 48 -4.35 -0.21 -9.48
C PRO A 48 -5.69 -0.92 -9.75
N THR A 49 -6.12 -0.87 -11.01
CA THR A 49 -7.33 -1.52 -11.52
C THR A 49 -6.99 -2.36 -12.76
N PRO A 50 -6.29 -3.49 -12.59
CA PRO A 50 -5.93 -4.34 -13.73
C PRO A 50 -7.19 -4.91 -14.37
N LEU A 51 -7.36 -4.70 -15.67
CA LEU A 51 -8.56 -5.07 -16.43
C LEU A 51 -8.46 -6.46 -17.04
N SER A 52 -7.24 -7.02 -17.09
CA SER A 52 -6.96 -8.38 -17.54
C SER A 52 -6.07 -9.14 -16.56
N LEU A 53 -6.10 -10.47 -16.63
CA LEU A 53 -5.22 -11.33 -15.84
C LEU A 53 -3.73 -11.04 -16.12
N ASN A 54 -3.39 -10.73 -17.38
CA ASN A 54 -2.04 -10.36 -17.77
C ASN A 54 -1.59 -9.02 -17.18
N GLU A 55 -2.49 -8.05 -17.03
CA GLU A 55 -2.19 -6.80 -16.32
C GLU A 55 -1.99 -7.03 -14.82
N LEU A 56 -2.84 -7.86 -14.21
CA LEU A 56 -2.68 -8.26 -12.81
C LEU A 56 -1.30 -8.90 -12.60
N GLY A 57 -0.94 -9.89 -13.41
CA GLY A 57 0.36 -10.56 -13.32
C GLY A 57 1.55 -9.61 -13.55
N ARG A 58 1.42 -8.65 -14.47
CA ARG A 58 2.44 -7.62 -14.69
C ARG A 58 2.65 -6.76 -13.44
N MET A 59 1.57 -6.36 -12.78
CA MET A 59 1.63 -5.58 -11.55
C MET A 59 2.20 -6.39 -10.39
N VAL A 60 1.87 -7.68 -10.27
CA VAL A 60 2.49 -8.59 -9.28
C VAL A 60 4.00 -8.67 -9.52
N PHE A 61 4.40 -8.92 -10.77
CA PHE A 61 5.81 -9.01 -11.14
C PHE A 61 6.57 -7.71 -10.82
N GLN A 62 5.98 -6.55 -11.12
CA GLN A 62 6.58 -5.26 -10.79
C GLN A 62 6.70 -5.07 -9.28
N ALA A 63 5.62 -5.31 -8.52
CA ALA A 63 5.62 -5.18 -7.07
C ALA A 63 6.66 -6.09 -6.41
N ALA A 64 6.79 -7.34 -6.86
CA ALA A 64 7.79 -8.27 -6.33
C ALA A 64 9.23 -7.82 -6.65
N ARG A 65 9.46 -7.27 -7.84
CA ARG A 65 10.79 -6.74 -8.21
C ARG A 65 11.18 -5.46 -7.49
N SER A 66 10.21 -4.58 -7.22
CA SER A 66 10.45 -3.31 -6.52
C SER A 66 10.27 -3.41 -5.01
N GLN A 67 9.87 -4.57 -4.48
CA GLN A 67 9.46 -4.77 -3.09
C GLN A 67 8.38 -3.75 -2.65
N ASP A 68 7.49 -3.37 -3.57
CA ASP A 68 6.44 -2.38 -3.32
C ASP A 68 5.23 -3.06 -2.65
N GLN A 69 5.29 -3.12 -1.32
CA GLN A 69 4.23 -3.67 -0.48
C GLN A 69 2.89 -2.95 -0.63
N ARG A 70 2.90 -1.65 -0.95
CA ARG A 70 1.67 -0.85 -1.08
C ARG A 70 0.93 -1.24 -2.35
N THR A 71 1.64 -1.31 -3.48
CA THR A 71 1.08 -1.83 -4.73
C THR A 71 0.64 -3.27 -4.57
N TRP A 72 1.46 -4.12 -3.94
CA TRP A 72 1.10 -5.51 -3.67
C TRP A 72 -0.22 -5.64 -2.90
N ARG A 73 -0.36 -4.98 -1.74
CA ARG A 73 -1.61 -4.98 -0.95
C ARG A 73 -2.81 -4.49 -1.75
N ALA A 74 -2.61 -3.55 -2.66
CA ALA A 74 -3.67 -2.95 -3.44
C ALA A 74 -4.21 -3.88 -4.56
N LEU A 75 -3.48 -4.93 -4.93
CA LEU A 75 -3.93 -5.97 -5.88
C LEU A 75 -4.91 -6.97 -5.25
N PHE A 76 -4.90 -7.09 -3.92
CA PHE A 76 -5.86 -7.87 -3.14
C PHE A 76 -7.18 -7.11 -2.94
N LEU A 77 -8.23 -7.80 -2.49
CA LEU A 77 -9.51 -7.17 -2.14
C LEU A 77 -9.33 -6.07 -1.08
N ASN A 78 -10.07 -4.97 -1.25
CA ASN A 78 -10.26 -3.98 -0.18
C ASN A 78 -11.45 -4.35 0.71
N GLY A 79 -11.69 -3.57 1.77
CA GLY A 79 -12.78 -3.87 2.71
C GLY A 79 -14.16 -3.95 2.06
N ALA A 80 -14.49 -3.02 1.15
CA ALA A 80 -15.77 -3.03 0.45
C ALA A 80 -15.94 -4.23 -0.50
N GLU A 81 -14.88 -4.59 -1.24
CA GLU A 81 -14.86 -5.75 -2.13
C GLU A 81 -14.93 -7.06 -1.33
N ALA A 82 -14.23 -7.16 -0.20
CA ALA A 82 -14.27 -8.31 0.69
C ALA A 82 -15.65 -8.46 1.34
N ALA A 83 -16.24 -7.38 1.86
CA ALA A 83 -17.59 -7.38 2.42
C ALA A 83 -18.65 -7.84 1.41
N ASN A 84 -18.58 -7.32 0.18
CA ASN A 84 -19.49 -7.73 -0.90
C ASN A 84 -19.30 -9.21 -1.27
N LYS A 85 -18.05 -9.66 -1.37
CA LYS A 85 -17.74 -11.02 -1.85
C LYS A 85 -17.92 -12.11 -0.78
N MET A 86 -17.63 -11.81 0.47
CA MET A 86 -17.49 -12.79 1.56
C MET A 86 -18.51 -12.62 2.69
N GLY A 87 -19.26 -11.51 2.70
CA GLY A 87 -20.24 -11.20 3.75
C GLY A 87 -19.59 -11.16 5.12
N GLU A 88 -20.15 -11.93 6.06
CA GLU A 88 -19.68 -12.01 7.46
C GLU A 88 -18.23 -12.49 7.60
N ARG A 89 -17.67 -13.15 6.59
CA ARG A 89 -16.28 -13.63 6.61
C ARG A 89 -15.25 -12.59 6.18
N ALA A 90 -15.69 -11.40 5.78
CA ALA A 90 -14.81 -10.37 5.24
C ALA A 90 -13.73 -9.92 6.23
N ASP A 91 -14.09 -9.73 7.50
CA ASP A 91 -13.15 -9.25 8.53
C ASP A 91 -12.05 -10.28 8.78
N GLY A 92 -12.41 -11.57 8.93
CA GLY A 92 -11.44 -12.65 9.07
C GLY A 92 -10.52 -12.76 7.85
N TRP A 93 -11.05 -12.59 6.64
CA TRP A 93 -10.22 -12.57 5.43
C TRP A 93 -9.25 -11.38 5.41
N LEU A 94 -9.69 -10.18 5.81
CA LEU A 94 -8.84 -8.99 5.87
C LEU A 94 -7.72 -9.13 6.90
N GLU A 95 -7.98 -9.80 8.02
CA GLU A 95 -6.99 -10.11 9.05
C GLU A 95 -5.94 -11.12 8.54
N GLU A 96 -6.40 -12.19 7.87
CA GLU A 96 -5.54 -13.16 7.20
C GLU A 96 -4.67 -12.53 6.10
N HIS A 97 -5.19 -11.49 5.44
CA HIS A 97 -4.51 -10.73 4.38
C HIS A 97 -4.04 -9.35 4.86
N SER A 98 -3.58 -9.30 6.11
CA SER A 98 -2.94 -8.12 6.69
C SER A 98 -1.62 -7.80 5.96
N MET A 99 -1.18 -6.54 6.07
CA MET A 99 0.02 -6.05 5.37
C MET A 99 1.27 -6.89 5.71
N ILE A 100 1.40 -7.34 6.97
CA ILE A 100 2.55 -8.13 7.44
C ILE A 100 2.59 -9.48 6.72
N ARG A 101 1.49 -10.24 6.74
CA ARG A 101 1.41 -11.56 6.09
C ARG A 101 1.62 -11.47 4.58
N LEU A 102 1.04 -10.44 3.96
CA LEU A 102 1.23 -10.19 2.54
C LEU A 102 2.67 -9.81 2.20
N ALA A 103 3.40 -9.12 3.07
CA ALA A 103 4.80 -8.79 2.84
C ALA A 103 5.69 -10.05 2.79
N GLU A 104 5.46 -11.04 3.65
CA GLU A 104 6.17 -12.33 3.62
C GLU A 104 5.98 -13.06 2.28
N LEU A 105 4.75 -13.02 1.75
CA LEU A 105 4.42 -13.63 0.46
C LEU A 105 5.02 -12.86 -0.72
N LEU A 106 5.09 -11.54 -0.63
CA LEU A 106 5.77 -10.72 -1.63
C LEU A 106 7.25 -11.08 -1.71
N ASP A 107 7.89 -11.27 -0.55
CA ASP A 107 9.29 -11.67 -0.48
C ASP A 107 9.49 -13.08 -1.05
N ALA A 108 8.65 -14.04 -0.69
CA ALA A 108 8.69 -15.39 -1.25
C ALA A 108 8.56 -15.42 -2.78
N ILE A 109 7.60 -14.67 -3.35
CA ILE A 109 7.46 -14.52 -4.80
C ILE A 109 8.71 -13.85 -5.39
N GLY A 110 9.23 -12.81 -4.74
CA GLY A 110 10.43 -12.10 -5.15
C GLY A 110 11.65 -13.02 -5.23
N GLN A 111 11.84 -13.91 -4.25
CA GLN A 111 12.91 -14.91 -4.23
C GLN A 111 12.81 -15.92 -5.38
N CYS A 112 11.59 -16.23 -5.85
CA CYS A 112 11.36 -17.08 -7.01
C CYS A 112 11.60 -16.38 -8.36
N ILE A 113 11.81 -15.06 -8.38
CA ILE A 113 12.03 -14.29 -9.61
C ILE A 113 13.54 -13.98 -9.74
N PRO A 114 14.26 -14.66 -10.64
CA PRO A 114 15.68 -14.39 -10.86
C PRO A 114 15.92 -12.95 -11.32
N PRO A 115 17.10 -12.39 -11.01
CA PRO A 115 17.53 -11.11 -11.57
C PRO A 115 17.40 -11.12 -13.10
N LYS A 116 16.92 -10.01 -13.68
CA LYS A 116 16.72 -9.83 -15.13
C LYS A 116 15.71 -10.79 -15.79
N ALA A 117 14.89 -11.50 -15.02
CA ALA A 117 13.77 -12.25 -15.59
C ALA A 117 12.84 -11.32 -16.40
N ILE A 118 12.28 -11.87 -17.48
CA ILE A 118 11.37 -11.17 -18.39
C ILE A 118 9.96 -11.72 -18.15
N TYR A 119 9.00 -10.84 -17.89
CA TYR A 119 7.59 -11.19 -17.81
C TYR A 119 7.02 -11.49 -19.19
N LEU A 120 6.42 -12.67 -19.36
CA LEU A 120 5.78 -13.09 -20.61
C LEU A 120 4.25 -13.05 -20.52
N GLY A 121 3.69 -13.33 -19.36
CA GLY A 121 2.23 -13.36 -19.17
C GLY A 121 1.83 -13.93 -17.82
N CYS A 122 0.52 -14.08 -17.64
CA CYS A 122 -0.09 -14.69 -16.46
C CYS A 122 -1.12 -15.72 -16.93
N GLU A 123 -0.97 -16.95 -16.45
CA GLU A 123 -1.83 -18.07 -16.83
C GLU A 123 -2.68 -18.50 -15.64
N GLN A 124 -3.97 -18.71 -15.88
CA GLN A 124 -4.87 -19.30 -14.89
C GLN A 124 -4.80 -20.82 -15.00
N GLN A 125 -4.50 -21.46 -13.87
CA GLN A 125 -4.49 -22.90 -13.70
C GLN A 125 -5.94 -23.42 -13.50
N ALA A 126 -6.13 -24.72 -13.69
CA ALA A 126 -7.45 -25.35 -13.64
C ALA A 126 -8.17 -25.20 -12.29
N ASP A 127 -7.43 -24.99 -11.21
CA ASP A 127 -7.94 -24.77 -9.85
C ASP A 127 -8.27 -23.29 -9.54
N GLY A 128 -8.14 -22.41 -10.54
CA GLY A 128 -8.35 -20.97 -10.40
C GLY A 128 -7.14 -20.20 -9.89
N ARG A 129 -6.02 -20.87 -9.55
CA ARG A 129 -4.76 -20.21 -9.23
C ARG A 129 -4.19 -19.52 -10.47
N CYS A 130 -3.44 -18.45 -10.27
CA CYS A 130 -2.68 -17.77 -11.30
C CYS A 130 -1.18 -17.98 -11.07
N ALA A 131 -0.48 -18.17 -12.19
CA ALA A 131 0.96 -18.29 -12.22
C ALA A 131 1.54 -17.27 -13.20
N LEU A 132 2.63 -16.62 -12.80
CA LEU A 132 3.40 -15.76 -13.69
C LEU A 132 4.21 -16.64 -14.63
N LYS A 133 4.09 -16.41 -15.93
CA LYS A 133 4.97 -16.97 -16.93
C LYS A 133 6.15 -16.05 -17.14
N LEU A 134 7.33 -16.53 -16.80
CA LEU A 134 8.58 -15.78 -16.82
C LEU A 134 9.59 -16.48 -17.72
N ARG A 135 10.55 -15.71 -18.22
CA ARG A 135 11.69 -16.23 -18.97
C ARG A 135 12.98 -15.73 -18.36
N LYS A 136 13.91 -16.65 -18.08
CA LYS A 136 15.28 -16.31 -17.68
C LYS A 136 15.99 -15.59 -18.82
N HIS A 137 17.03 -14.83 -18.51
CA HIS A 137 17.81 -14.15 -19.55
C HIS A 137 18.43 -15.14 -20.56
N GLU A 138 18.74 -16.36 -20.11
CA GLU A 138 19.30 -17.46 -20.90
C GLU A 138 18.26 -18.18 -21.79
N GLY A 139 16.98 -17.76 -21.74
CA GLY A 139 15.93 -18.23 -22.66
C GLY A 139 14.97 -19.27 -22.08
N GLU A 140 15.26 -19.85 -20.92
CA GLU A 140 14.39 -20.83 -20.25
C GLU A 140 13.11 -20.18 -19.70
N GLU A 141 11.95 -20.74 -20.06
CA GLU A 141 10.64 -20.33 -19.53
C GLU A 141 10.26 -21.15 -18.30
N PHE A 142 9.69 -20.49 -17.30
CA PHE A 142 9.24 -21.12 -16.06
C PHE A 142 8.02 -20.40 -15.49
N LEU A 143 7.32 -21.09 -14.59
CA LEU A 143 6.12 -20.58 -13.93
C LEU A 143 6.40 -20.29 -12.46
N VAL A 144 5.88 -19.17 -11.96
CA VAL A 144 5.90 -18.82 -10.53
C VAL A 144 4.47 -18.70 -10.04
N ALA A 145 4.08 -19.53 -9.08
CA ALA A 145 2.75 -19.47 -8.47
C ALA A 145 2.59 -18.21 -7.64
N VAL A 146 1.42 -17.56 -7.72
CA VAL A 146 1.10 -16.34 -6.97
C VAL A 146 -0.02 -16.59 -5.98
N GLY A 147 -1.13 -17.14 -6.46
CA GLY A 147 -2.34 -17.33 -5.65
C GLY A 147 -3.57 -17.40 -6.51
N ARG A 148 -4.76 -17.25 -5.93
CA ARG A 148 -6.03 -17.30 -6.67
C ARG A 148 -6.42 -15.90 -7.13
N ALA A 149 -6.72 -15.76 -8.42
CA ALA A 149 -7.15 -14.50 -9.02
C ALA A 149 -8.58 -14.61 -9.54
N GLU A 150 -9.39 -13.59 -9.28
CA GLU A 150 -10.77 -13.53 -9.75
C GLU A 150 -11.16 -12.12 -10.18
N LYS A 151 -12.16 -12.04 -11.05
CA LYS A 151 -12.74 -10.77 -11.47
C LYS A 151 -13.72 -10.27 -10.41
N VAL A 152 -13.52 -9.04 -9.94
CA VAL A 152 -14.40 -8.33 -8.99
C VAL A 152 -14.81 -7.01 -9.61
N GLY A 153 -16.08 -6.92 -10.02
CA GLY A 153 -16.55 -5.83 -10.87
C GLY A 153 -15.82 -5.84 -12.22
N ALA A 154 -15.18 -4.73 -12.56
CA ALA A 154 -14.42 -4.59 -13.81
C ALA A 154 -12.94 -5.05 -13.69
N ALA A 155 -12.41 -5.20 -12.47
CA ALA A 155 -10.98 -5.43 -12.23
C ALA A 155 -10.69 -6.88 -11.81
N TRP A 156 -9.48 -7.35 -12.11
CA TRP A 156 -8.94 -8.59 -11.57
C TRP A 156 -8.29 -8.35 -10.20
N ARG A 157 -8.53 -9.25 -9.26
CA ARG A 157 -8.03 -9.17 -7.88
C ARG A 157 -7.48 -10.50 -7.42
N LEU A 158 -6.47 -10.44 -6.54
CA LEU A 158 -6.03 -11.61 -5.78
C LEU A 158 -7.01 -11.82 -4.61
N VAL A 159 -7.52 -13.04 -4.47
CA VAL A 159 -8.51 -13.43 -3.45
C VAL A 159 -7.98 -14.48 -2.47
N ALA A 160 -6.90 -15.15 -2.84
CA ALA A 160 -6.15 -16.04 -1.95
C ALA A 160 -4.69 -16.09 -2.40
N VAL A 161 -3.83 -16.46 -1.48
CA VAL A 161 -2.40 -16.69 -1.67
C VAL A 161 -2.15 -18.19 -1.87
N GLY A 162 -1.20 -18.51 -2.75
CA GLY A 162 -1.01 -19.85 -3.33
C GLY A 162 0.01 -20.71 -2.60
#